data_AF-A0AA37BSH4-F1
#
_entry.id   AF-A0AA37BSH4-F1
#
_cell.length_a   1.000
_cell.length_b   1.000
_cell.length_c   1.000
_cell.angle_alpha   90.00
_cell.angle_beta   90.00
_cell.angle_gamma   90.00
#
_symmetry.space_group_name_H-M   'P 1'
#
loop_
_entity.id
_entity.type
_entity.pdbx_description
1 polymer ?
#
loop_
_entity_poly.entity_id
_entity_poly.type
_entity_poly.pdbx_seq_one_letter_code
_entity_poly.pdbx_strand_id
1 'polypeptide(L)'
;MEEQGNIRDSIIEAKSYSTLLRLRDTVASMRGRVPFSVYFELRGRVNEKIALFERPRCESVSITVIAPDGSRHTISQDQCREALSTGTLPDYVRSLYGEGADIQIEQKILAGGVELTQDRLEGIIERIDRIQKEFEEVYAFTSQIPRISSEIREINMRLDSLSKRLDALLGH
;
A
#
# COMPACT_ATOMS: atom_id res chain seq x y z
N MET A 1 -9.04 10.06 -5.42
CA MET A 1 -8.96 8.61 -5.16
C MET A 1 -7.53 8.11 -5.38
N GLU A 2 -6.85 8.49 -6.46
CA GLU A 2 -5.43 8.16 -6.70
C GLU A 2 -4.47 8.66 -5.60
N GLU A 3 -4.68 9.87 -5.07
CA GLU A 3 -3.83 10.44 -4.02
C GLU A 3 -3.88 9.65 -2.69
N GLN A 4 -5.00 8.95 -2.42
CA GLN A 4 -5.18 8.14 -1.21
C GLN A 4 -4.47 6.78 -1.32
N GLY A 5 -4.54 6.14 -2.49
CA GLY A 5 -3.78 4.92 -2.77
C GLY A 5 -2.28 5.17 -2.63
N ASN A 6 -1.81 6.32 -3.13
CA ASN A 6 -0.42 6.73 -3.03
C ASN A 6 0.05 6.91 -1.56
N ILE A 7 -0.77 7.53 -0.70
CA ILE A 7 -0.40 7.68 0.73
C ILE A 7 -0.38 6.34 1.46
N ARG A 8 -1.35 5.45 1.20
CA ARG A 8 -1.36 4.11 1.82
C ARG A 8 -0.11 3.32 1.42
N ASP A 9 0.19 3.26 0.13
CA ASP A 9 1.39 2.57 -0.37
C ASP A 9 2.67 3.22 0.18
N SER A 10 2.71 4.56 0.28
CA SER A 10 3.83 5.28 0.91
C SER A 10 4.07 4.90 2.37
N ILE A 11 3.00 4.67 3.17
CA ILE A 11 3.12 4.20 4.56
C ILE A 11 3.71 2.78 4.60
N ILE A 12 3.27 1.89 3.71
CA ILE A 12 3.76 0.51 3.61
C ILE A 12 5.24 0.50 3.21
N GLU A 13 5.63 1.33 2.24
CA GLU A 13 6.99 1.36 1.70
C GLU A 13 7.98 2.18 2.55
N ALA A 14 7.49 3.03 3.45
CA ALA A 14 8.34 3.88 4.28
C ALA A 14 9.30 3.03 5.13
N LYS A 15 10.60 3.17 4.86
CA LYS A 15 11.67 2.45 5.58
C LYS A 15 12.33 3.26 6.68
N SER A 16 12.05 4.57 6.77
CA SER A 16 12.72 5.44 7.72
C SER A 16 11.77 6.19 8.66
N TYR A 17 12.26 6.47 9.87
CA TYR A 17 11.47 7.11 10.91
C TYR A 17 11.04 8.52 10.51
N SER A 18 11.97 9.32 9.96
CA SER A 18 11.68 10.68 9.51
C SER A 18 10.60 10.71 8.41
N THR A 19 10.61 9.72 7.52
CA THR A 19 9.59 9.57 6.46
C THR A 19 8.21 9.30 7.08
N LEU A 20 8.14 8.42 8.07
CA LEU A 20 6.89 8.12 8.78
C LEU A 20 6.34 9.34 9.52
N LEU A 21 7.20 10.16 10.15
CA LEU A 21 6.77 11.40 10.79
C LEU A 21 6.16 12.38 9.78
N ARG A 22 6.79 12.55 8.61
CA ARG A 22 6.24 13.38 7.53
C ARG A 22 4.91 12.83 7.02
N LEU A 23 4.79 11.52 6.86
CA LEU A 23 3.54 10.87 6.45
C LEU A 23 2.43 11.07 7.49
N ARG A 24 2.76 11.03 8.78
CA ARG A 24 1.80 11.31 9.85
C ARG A 24 1.26 12.74 9.75
N ASP A 25 2.13 13.71 9.49
CA ASP A 25 1.74 15.12 9.34
C ASP A 25 0.87 15.31 8.08
N THR A 26 1.23 14.64 6.97
CA THR A 26 0.42 14.60 5.75
C THR A 26 -0.97 14.02 6.04
N VAL A 27 -1.06 12.85 6.69
CA VAL A 27 -2.33 12.22 7.07
C VAL A 27 -3.15 13.11 8.00
N ALA A 28 -2.50 13.80 8.95
CA ALA A 28 -3.18 14.75 9.83
C ALA A 28 -3.82 15.90 9.05
N SER A 29 -3.16 16.40 8.00
CA SER A 29 -3.69 17.47 7.14
C SER A 29 -4.91 17.06 6.29
N MET A 30 -5.13 15.76 6.12
CA MET A 30 -6.28 15.22 5.38
C MET A 30 -7.57 15.20 6.21
N ARG A 31 -7.51 15.49 7.51
CA ARG A 31 -8.69 15.49 8.38
C ARG A 31 -9.76 16.42 7.83
N GLY A 32 -10.96 15.88 7.59
CA GLY A 32 -12.09 16.62 7.02
C GLY A 32 -12.03 16.82 5.50
N ARG A 33 -10.95 16.43 4.82
CA ARG A 33 -10.82 16.42 3.35
C ARG A 33 -11.10 15.04 2.75
N VAL A 34 -11.05 13.99 3.56
CA VAL A 34 -11.35 12.61 3.17
C VAL A 34 -12.40 12.00 4.10
N PRO A 35 -13.09 10.92 3.68
CA PRO A 35 -14.02 10.19 4.54
C PRO A 35 -13.37 9.79 5.87
N PHE A 36 -14.13 9.88 6.97
CA PHE A 36 -13.62 9.63 8.32
C PHE A 36 -12.97 8.24 8.46
N SER A 37 -13.58 7.21 7.86
CA SER A 37 -13.04 5.85 7.85
C SER A 37 -11.65 5.77 7.23
N VAL A 38 -11.45 6.41 6.08
CA VAL A 38 -10.15 6.45 5.37
C VAL A 38 -9.11 7.20 6.20
N TYR A 39 -9.46 8.36 6.76
CA TYR A 39 -8.56 9.11 7.63
C TYR A 39 -8.13 8.30 8.86
N PHE A 40 -9.09 7.66 9.54
CA PHE A 40 -8.82 6.88 10.74
C PHE A 40 -7.92 5.68 10.44
N GLU A 41 -8.18 4.98 9.33
CA GLU A 41 -7.34 3.87 8.88
C GLU A 41 -5.90 4.31 8.59
N LEU A 42 -5.70 5.33 7.75
CA LEU A 42 -4.36 5.84 7.41
C LEU A 42 -3.61 6.31 8.65
N ARG A 43 -4.32 6.97 9.57
CA ARG A 43 -3.75 7.43 10.85
C ARG A 43 -3.37 6.24 11.75
N GLY A 44 -4.19 5.20 11.80
CA GLY A 44 -3.87 3.96 12.51
C GLY A 44 -2.58 3.34 11.99
N ARG A 45 -2.52 3.10 10.67
CA ARG A 45 -1.36 2.46 10.02
C ARG A 45 -0.06 3.22 10.22
N VAL A 46 -0.05 4.53 10.02
CA VAL A 46 1.17 5.33 10.22
C VAL A 46 1.62 5.33 11.68
N ASN A 47 0.68 5.40 12.63
CA ASN A 47 1.01 5.39 14.06
C ASN A 47 1.49 4.02 14.54
N GLU A 48 0.89 2.94 14.06
CA GLU A 48 1.35 1.58 14.34
C GLU A 48 2.78 1.38 13.85
N LYS A 49 3.07 1.82 12.62
CA LYS A 49 4.42 1.72 12.07
C LYS A 49 5.43 2.62 12.81
N ILE A 50 5.03 3.83 13.21
CA ILE A 50 5.85 4.68 14.09
C ILE A 50 6.13 3.97 15.43
N ALA A 51 5.14 3.32 16.03
CA ALA A 51 5.32 2.59 17.28
C ALA A 51 6.32 1.43 17.14
N LEU A 52 6.37 0.76 15.98
CA LEU A 52 7.40 -0.23 15.67
C LEU A 52 8.81 0.36 15.61
N PHE A 53 8.96 1.62 15.22
CA PHE A 53 10.25 2.32 15.26
C PHE A 53 10.60 2.82 16.65
N GLU A 54 9.62 3.29 17.42
CA GLU A 54 9.85 3.75 18.80
C GLU A 54 10.23 2.60 19.73
N ARG A 55 9.58 1.44 19.57
CA ARG A 55 9.76 0.25 20.42
C ARG A 55 9.81 -1.06 19.60
N PRO A 56 10.82 -1.28 18.75
CA PRO A 56 10.94 -2.52 18.00
C PRO A 56 11.20 -3.73 18.90
N ARG A 57 10.85 -4.93 18.40
CA ARG A 57 11.34 -6.18 18.98
C ARG A 57 12.76 -6.42 18.46
N CYS A 58 13.77 -6.14 19.28
CA CYS A 58 15.19 -6.12 18.88
C CYS A 58 15.67 -7.43 18.23
N GLU A 59 15.06 -8.57 18.56
CA GLU A 59 15.40 -9.88 18.02
C GLU A 59 14.94 -10.06 16.57
N SER A 60 13.83 -9.43 16.19
CA SER A 60 13.17 -9.63 14.89
C SER A 60 13.47 -8.52 13.88
N VAL A 61 14.43 -7.65 14.16
CA VAL A 61 14.77 -6.52 13.27
C VAL A 61 16.27 -6.36 13.04
N SER A 62 16.60 -5.73 11.93
CA SER A 62 17.88 -5.08 11.66
C SER A 62 17.67 -3.57 11.69
N ILE A 63 18.51 -2.86 12.43
CA ILE A 63 18.37 -1.41 12.65
C ILE A 63 19.62 -0.73 12.08
N THR A 64 19.42 0.18 11.13
CA THR A 64 20.47 1.00 10.55
C THR A 64 20.21 2.46 10.90
N VAL A 65 21.18 3.11 11.52
CA VAL A 65 21.19 4.56 11.74
C VAL A 65 21.87 5.24 10.55
N ILE A 66 21.24 6.30 10.06
CA ILE A 66 21.81 7.22 9.10
C ILE A 66 22.15 8.50 9.87
N ALA A 67 23.44 8.74 10.10
CA ALA A 67 23.89 9.93 10.78
C ALA A 67 23.76 11.18 9.89
N PRO A 68 23.82 12.41 10.45
CA PRO A 68 23.67 13.65 9.68
C PRO A 68 24.71 13.83 8.57
N ASP A 69 25.90 13.23 8.72
CA ASP A 69 26.97 13.22 7.72
C ASP A 69 26.75 12.18 6.60
N GLY A 70 25.65 11.41 6.67
CA GLY A 70 25.31 10.35 5.74
C GLY A 70 25.96 8.99 6.06
N SER A 71 26.79 8.91 7.09
CA SER A 71 27.38 7.63 7.51
C SER A 71 26.32 6.68 8.05
N ARG A 72 26.53 5.38 7.82
CA ARG A 72 25.59 4.32 8.19
C ARG A 72 26.16 3.44 9.28
N HIS A 73 25.41 3.25 10.35
CA HIS A 73 25.81 2.47 11.52
C HIS A 73 24.73 1.45 11.85
N THR A 74 25.11 0.18 12.02
CA THR A 74 24.16 -0.86 12.44
C THR A 74 24.10 -0.87 13.97
N ILE A 75 22.88 -0.84 14.52
CA ILE A 75 22.65 -0.96 15.96
C ILE A 75 22.55 -2.44 16.32
N SER A 76 23.34 -2.86 17.32
CA SER A 76 23.31 -4.24 17.82
C SER A 76 22.01 -4.51 18.61
N GLN A 77 21.70 -5.79 18.83
CA GLN A 77 20.55 -6.17 19.66
C GLN A 77 20.68 -5.63 21.10
N ASP A 78 21.88 -5.62 21.66
CA ASP A 78 22.14 -5.12 23.00
C ASP A 78 21.93 -3.61 23.08
N GLN A 79 22.44 -2.84 22.11
CA GLN A 79 22.21 -1.40 22.01
C GLN A 79 20.73 -1.06 21.81
N CYS A 80 20.00 -1.87 21.04
CA CYS A 80 18.55 -1.74 20.91
C CYS A 80 17.85 -1.96 22.26
N ARG A 81 18.21 -3.01 23.01
CA ARG A 81 17.62 -3.26 24.35
C ARG A 81 17.95 -2.15 25.35
N GLU A 82 19.17 -1.64 25.31
CA GLU A 82 19.59 -0.50 26.11
C GLU A 82 18.75 0.75 25.80
N ALA A 83 18.57 1.08 24.52
CA ALA A 83 17.70 2.17 24.08
C ALA A 83 16.27 2.04 24.64
N LEU A 84 15.70 0.82 24.60
CA LEU A 84 14.34 0.57 25.07
C LEU A 84 14.19 0.57 26.59
N SER A 85 15.29 0.36 27.33
CA SER A 85 15.33 0.47 28.79
C SER A 85 15.31 1.93 29.28
N THR A 86 15.80 2.85 28.46
CA THR A 86 15.96 4.27 28.81
C THR A 86 14.92 5.18 28.14
N GLY A 87 14.30 4.74 27.04
CA GLY A 87 13.30 5.55 26.34
C GLY A 87 12.78 4.88 25.08
N THR A 88 12.90 5.60 23.96
CA THR A 88 12.58 5.10 22.62
C THR A 88 13.86 4.99 21.79
N LEU A 89 13.85 4.13 20.77
CA LEU A 89 15.00 3.99 19.87
C LEU A 89 15.35 5.31 19.15
N PRO A 90 14.39 6.11 18.63
CA PRO A 90 14.66 7.44 18.07
C PRO A 90 15.33 8.41 19.05
N ASP A 91 14.92 8.43 20.32
CA ASP A 91 15.54 9.29 21.33
C ASP A 91 16.98 8.88 21.61
N TYR A 92 17.20 7.57 21.76
CA TYR A 92 18.53 7.02 21.96
C TYR A 92 19.46 7.35 20.78
N VAL A 93 19.00 7.14 19.54
CA VAL A 93 19.79 7.45 18.34
C VAL A 93 20.10 8.94 18.24
N ARG A 94 19.15 9.83 18.53
CA ARG A 94 19.41 11.28 18.57
C ARG A 94 20.43 11.65 19.63
N SER A 95 20.41 10.99 20.79
CA SER A 95 21.39 11.27 21.86
C SER A 95 22.83 10.91 21.48
N LEU A 96 23.01 9.88 20.63
CA LEU A 96 24.33 9.40 20.21
C LEU A 96 24.85 10.08 18.94
N TYR A 97 23.98 10.27 17.95
CA TYR A 97 24.35 10.73 16.60
C TYR A 97 23.96 12.18 16.31
N GLY A 98 23.27 12.83 17.25
CA GLY A 98 22.84 14.21 17.15
C GLY A 98 21.51 14.42 16.42
N GLU A 99 21.08 15.67 16.40
CA GLU A 99 19.89 16.09 15.65
C GLU A 99 20.09 15.88 14.15
N GLY A 100 19.06 15.31 13.49
CA GLY A 100 19.10 14.97 12.07
C GLY A 100 19.49 13.52 11.75
N ALA A 101 19.85 12.72 12.76
CA ALA A 101 19.98 11.28 12.58
C ALA A 101 18.63 10.64 12.27
N ASP A 102 18.60 9.69 11.34
CA ASP A 102 17.42 8.91 10.98
C ASP A 102 17.64 7.42 11.25
N ILE A 103 16.54 6.69 11.42
CA ILE A 103 16.57 5.25 11.66
C ILE A 103 15.88 4.57 10.49
N GLN A 104 16.48 3.48 10.03
CA GLN A 104 15.85 2.51 9.16
C GLN A 104 15.71 1.17 9.88
N ILE A 105 14.52 0.59 9.81
CA ILE A 105 14.24 -0.73 10.38
C ILE A 105 13.84 -1.68 9.26
N GLU A 106 14.51 -2.82 9.23
CA GLU A 106 14.15 -3.94 8.36
C GLU A 106 13.78 -5.14 9.23
N GLN A 107 12.58 -5.68 9.03
CA GLN A 107 12.14 -6.86 9.76
C GLN A 107 12.85 -8.12 9.22
N LYS A 108 13.41 -8.92 10.13
CA LYS A 108 14.01 -10.21 9.81
C LYS A 108 12.90 -11.25 9.73
N ILE A 109 12.40 -11.55 8.54
CA ILE A 109 11.56 -12.74 8.33
C ILE A 109 12.46 -13.88 7.88
N LEU A 110 12.50 -14.94 8.68
CA LEU A 110 13.03 -16.24 8.27
C LEU A 110 11.85 -17.09 7.76
N ALA A 111 11.58 -17.01 6.46
CA ALA A 111 10.63 -17.89 5.79
C ALA A 111 11.34 -18.64 4.66
N GLY A 112 11.70 -19.91 4.90
CA GLY A 112 12.02 -20.88 3.86
C GLY A 112 13.10 -20.50 2.83
N GLY A 113 14.08 -19.67 3.17
CA GLY A 113 15.19 -19.32 2.28
C GLY A 113 14.94 -18.16 1.30
N VAL A 114 13.85 -17.40 1.45
CA VAL A 114 13.60 -16.16 0.69
C VAL A 114 13.51 -14.98 1.66
N GLU A 115 14.39 -13.99 1.51
CA GLU A 115 14.33 -12.73 2.27
C GLU A 115 13.15 -11.87 1.77
N LEU A 116 12.00 -11.98 2.43
CA LEU A 116 10.85 -11.08 2.25
C LEU A 116 10.64 -10.29 3.54
N THR A 117 10.63 -8.96 3.49
CA THR A 117 10.29 -8.16 4.68
C THR A 117 8.79 -8.26 4.98
N GLN A 118 8.38 -8.13 6.25
CA GLN A 118 6.96 -8.23 6.64
C GLN A 118 6.11 -7.20 5.90
N ASP A 119 6.61 -5.98 5.81
CA ASP A 119 6.02 -4.88 5.05
C ASP A 119 5.83 -5.23 3.57
N ARG A 120 6.74 -6.01 2.97
CA ARG A 120 6.59 -6.48 1.58
C ARG A 120 5.52 -7.57 1.48
N LEU A 121 5.46 -8.49 2.44
CA LEU A 121 4.44 -9.53 2.49
C LEU A 121 3.04 -8.93 2.66
N GLU A 122 2.88 -8.00 3.58
CA GLU A 122 1.63 -7.28 3.82
C GLU A 122 1.23 -6.45 2.59
N GLY A 123 2.19 -5.73 1.98
CA GLY A 123 1.95 -5.03 0.72
C GLY A 123 1.58 -5.97 -0.45
N ILE A 124 2.15 -7.18 -0.50
CA ILE A 124 1.80 -8.18 -1.53
C ILE A 124 0.40 -8.73 -1.29
N ILE A 125 0.05 -9.10 -0.04
CA ILE A 125 -1.27 -9.61 0.31
C ILE A 125 -2.35 -8.59 -0.05
N GLU A 126 -2.16 -7.33 0.34
CA GLU A 126 -3.15 -6.29 0.02
C GLU A 126 -3.24 -5.99 -1.48
N ARG A 127 -2.13 -6.11 -2.23
CA ARG A 127 -2.16 -6.01 -3.70
C ARG A 127 -2.93 -7.18 -4.32
N ILE A 128 -2.79 -8.38 -3.79
CA ILE A 128 -3.55 -9.55 -4.22
C ILE A 128 -5.04 -9.32 -3.98
N ASP A 129 -5.43 -8.82 -2.81
CA ASP A 129 -6.84 -8.52 -2.50
C ASP A 129 -7.43 -7.46 -3.45
N ARG A 130 -6.65 -6.43 -3.78
CA ARG A 130 -7.06 -5.43 -4.79
C ARG A 130 -7.26 -6.04 -6.17
N ILE A 131 -6.30 -6.84 -6.62
CA ILE A 131 -6.37 -7.52 -7.92
C ILE A 131 -7.56 -8.47 -7.97
N GLN A 132 -7.86 -9.18 -6.88
CA GLN A 132 -9.03 -10.05 -6.80
C GLN A 132 -10.33 -9.27 -6.98
N LYS A 133 -10.46 -8.12 -6.30
CA LYS A 133 -11.65 -7.27 -6.44
C LYS A 133 -11.80 -6.69 -7.86
N GLU A 134 -10.72 -6.22 -8.47
CA GLU A 134 -10.73 -5.77 -9.87
C GLU A 134 -11.11 -6.91 -10.82
N PHE A 135 -10.64 -8.13 -10.55
CA PHE A 135 -10.98 -9.31 -11.33
C PHE A 135 -12.46 -9.67 -11.23
N GLU A 136 -13.07 -9.54 -10.05
CA GLU A 136 -14.52 -9.72 -9.87
C GLU A 136 -15.36 -8.72 -10.69
N GLU A 137 -14.94 -7.45 -10.75
CA GLU A 137 -15.59 -6.43 -11.56
C GLU A 137 -15.49 -6.74 -13.07
N VAL A 138 -14.31 -7.15 -13.54
CA VAL A 138 -14.11 -7.61 -14.92
C VAL A 138 -14.96 -8.85 -15.22
N TYR A 139 -15.05 -9.78 -14.27
CA TYR A 139 -15.88 -10.98 -14.42
C TYR A 139 -17.37 -10.63 -14.55
N ALA A 140 -17.86 -9.71 -13.73
CA ALA A 140 -19.24 -9.23 -13.82
C ALA A 140 -19.53 -8.56 -15.17
N PHE A 141 -18.58 -7.81 -15.74
CA PHE A 141 -18.74 -7.24 -17.08
C PHE A 141 -18.72 -8.31 -18.17
N THR A 142 -17.75 -9.23 -18.14
CA THR A 142 -17.62 -10.30 -19.15
C THR A 142 -18.80 -11.27 -19.14
N SER A 143 -19.46 -11.47 -18.00
CA SER A 143 -20.70 -12.26 -17.91
C SER A 143 -21.88 -11.69 -18.71
N GLN A 144 -21.84 -10.41 -19.09
CA GLN A 144 -22.88 -9.77 -19.90
C GLN A 144 -22.67 -9.96 -21.41
N ILE A 145 -21.44 -10.32 -21.84
CA ILE A 145 -21.07 -10.48 -23.26
C ILE A 145 -21.97 -11.50 -23.99
N PRO A 146 -22.32 -12.67 -23.42
CA PRO A 146 -23.20 -13.62 -24.12
C PRO A 146 -24.59 -13.04 -24.40
N ARG A 147 -25.14 -12.28 -23.45
CA ARG A 147 -26.45 -11.63 -23.61
C ARG A 147 -26.39 -10.55 -24.69
N ILE A 148 -25.40 -9.66 -24.63
CA ILE A 148 -25.18 -8.61 -25.65
C ILE A 148 -25.00 -9.26 -27.04
N SER A 149 -24.23 -10.34 -27.12
CA SER A 149 -24.02 -11.08 -28.37
C SER A 149 -25.32 -11.65 -28.93
N SER A 150 -26.22 -12.14 -28.05
CA SER A 150 -27.54 -12.63 -28.46
C SER A 150 -28.42 -11.50 -28.99
N GLU A 151 -28.46 -10.38 -28.28
CA GLU A 151 -29.24 -9.20 -28.68
C GLU A 151 -28.77 -8.64 -30.04
N ILE A 152 -27.45 -8.59 -30.28
CA ILE A 152 -26.88 -8.20 -31.59
C ILE A 152 -27.31 -9.15 -32.71
N ARG A 153 -27.29 -10.47 -32.48
CA ARG A 153 -27.76 -11.44 -33.50
C ARG A 153 -29.22 -11.21 -33.84
N GLU A 154 -30.06 -10.95 -32.85
CA GLU A 154 -31.47 -10.67 -33.07
C GLU A 154 -31.70 -9.39 -33.87
N ILE A 155 -30.97 -8.32 -33.53
CA ILE A 155 -31.01 -7.05 -34.27
C ILE A 155 -30.62 -7.29 -35.73
N ASN A 156 -29.54 -8.04 -36.01
CA ASN A 156 -29.11 -8.34 -37.37
C ASN A 156 -30.18 -9.11 -38.15
N MET A 157 -30.81 -10.13 -37.55
CA MET A 157 -31.91 -10.87 -38.20
C MET A 157 -33.10 -9.96 -38.55
N ARG A 158 -33.45 -9.03 -37.67
CA ARG A 158 -34.52 -8.06 -37.92
C ARG A 158 -34.13 -7.08 -39.03
N LEU A 159 -32.89 -6.62 -39.04
CA LEU A 159 -32.36 -5.72 -40.07
C LEU A 159 -32.38 -6.39 -41.45
N ASP A 160 -31.92 -7.64 -41.55
CA ASP A 160 -31.96 -8.43 -42.78
C ASP A 160 -33.39 -8.61 -43.30
N SER A 161 -34.34 -8.86 -42.40
CA SER A 161 -35.75 -8.97 -42.76
C SER A 161 -36.31 -7.66 -43.31
N LEU A 162 -35.96 -6.53 -42.68
CA LEU A 162 -36.36 -5.20 -43.15
C LEU A 162 -35.72 -4.86 -44.49
N SER A 163 -34.43 -5.16 -44.69
CA SER A 163 -33.73 -4.95 -45.96
C SER A 163 -34.42 -5.69 -47.10
N LYS A 164 -34.71 -6.99 -46.92
CA LYS A 164 -35.41 -7.80 -47.94
C LYS A 164 -36.81 -7.25 -48.27
N ARG A 165 -37.52 -6.73 -47.27
CA ARG A 165 -38.83 -6.09 -47.50
C ARG A 165 -38.70 -4.77 -48.27
N LEU A 166 -37.66 -4.00 -47.98
CA LEU A 166 -37.38 -2.76 -48.68
C LEU A 166 -37.02 -3.02 -50.16
N ASP A 167 -36.17 -4.02 -50.42
CA ASP A 167 -35.80 -4.43 -51.78
C ASP A 167 -37.04 -4.83 -52.59
N ALA A 168 -37.93 -5.63 -51.97
CA ALA A 168 -39.20 -6.03 -52.59
C ALA A 168 -40.16 -4.86 -52.88
N LEU A 169 -40.07 -3.76 -52.12
CA LEU A 169 -40.89 -2.55 -52.32
C LEU A 169 -40.28 -1.59 -53.36
N LEU A 170 -38.95 -1.58 -53.49
CA LEU A 170 -38.24 -0.67 -54.39
C LEU A 170 -38.05 -1.23 -55.81
N GLY A 171 -38.41 -2.50 -56.06
CA GLY A 171 -38.50 -3.06 -57.41
C GLY A 171 -37.13 -3.31 -58.06
N HIS A 172 -36.19 -3.86 -57.31
CA HIS A 172 -35.02 -4.56 -57.83
C HIS A 172 -35.17 -6.07 -57.60
#